data_AF-A0A2U1LN06-F1
#
_entry.id   AF-A0A2U1LN06-F1
#
_cell.length_a   1.000
_cell.length_b   1.000
_cell.length_c   1.000
_cell.angle_alpha   90.00
_cell.angle_beta   90.00
_cell.angle_gamma   90.00
#
_symmetry.space_group_name_H-M   'P 1'
#
loop_
_entity.id
_entity.type
_entity.pdbx_description
1 polymer ?
#
loop_
_entity_poly.entity_id
_entity_poly.type
_entity_poly.pdbx_seq_one_letter_code
_entity_poly.pdbx_strand_id
1 'polypeptide(L)'
;MRVPQMRAKLDKRNDTIDEAYSFGPDNEVAKAGEDCLVESQVRDHQRLDLMAQLLLLTREGLESKKAHIEKIKAIQTQKRARRS
;
A
#
# COMPACT_ATOMS: atom_id res chain seq x y z
N MET A 1 8.89 7.52 0.26
CA MET A 1 8.42 6.99 1.55
C MET A 1 7.94 5.57 1.34
N ARG A 2 8.43 4.59 2.12
CA ARG A 2 8.08 3.16 2.01
C ARG A 2 6.79 2.83 2.78
N VAL A 3 6.07 1.76 2.42
CA VAL A 3 4.83 1.33 3.09
C VAL A 3 4.97 1.24 4.62
N PRO A 4 6.02 0.64 5.20
CA PRO A 4 6.17 0.59 6.66
C PRO A 4 6.37 1.97 7.30
N GLN A 5 7.08 2.86 6.62
CA GLN A 5 7.30 4.24 7.11
C GLN A 5 6.01 5.05 7.10
N MET A 6 5.16 4.82 6.10
CA MET A 6 3.84 5.46 5.99
C MET A 6 2.89 4.97 7.08
N ARG A 7 2.91 3.67 7.40
CA ARG A 7 2.14 3.09 8.51
C ARG A 7 2.56 3.68 9.86
N ALA A 8 3.86 3.69 10.16
CA ALA A 8 4.37 4.29 11.39
C ALA A 8 4.01 5.79 11.53
N LYS A 9 3.96 6.52 10.41
CA LYS A 9 3.51 7.92 10.41
C LYS A 9 2.03 8.04 10.78
N LEU A 10 1.18 7.13 10.31
CA LEU A 10 -0.24 7.09 10.65
C LEU A 10 -0.46 6.70 12.11
N ASP A 11 0.27 5.71 12.61
CA ASP A 11 0.20 5.29 14.02
C ASP A 11 0.51 6.46 14.93
N LYS A 12 1.63 7.16 14.70
CA LYS A 12 1.99 8.36 15.45
C LYS A 12 0.93 9.48 15.33
N ARG A 13 0.27 9.59 14.17
CA ARG A 13 -0.77 10.60 13.97
C ARG A 13 -2.01 10.27 14.81
N ASN A 14 -2.40 9.00 14.93
CA ASN A 14 -3.48 8.59 15.82
C ASN A 14 -3.20 9.04 17.26
N ASP A 15 -1.98 8.79 17.75
CA ASP A 15 -1.58 9.24 19.10
C ASP A 15 -1.74 10.76 19.27
N THR A 16 -1.45 11.53 18.22
CA THR A 16 -1.56 13.00 18.24
C THR A 16 -3.01 13.48 18.17
N ILE A 17 -3.87 12.77 17.44
CA ILE A 17 -5.32 13.05 17.38
C ILE A 17 -5.94 12.74 18.74
N ASP A 18 -5.59 11.62 19.36
CA ASP A 18 -6.07 11.24 20.70
C ASP A 18 -5.62 12.27 21.75
N GLU A 19 -4.38 12.76 21.65
CA GLU A 19 -3.88 13.85 22.48
C GLU A 19 -4.68 15.14 22.24
N ALA A 20 -4.92 15.53 20.98
CA ALA A 20 -5.71 16.72 20.66
C ALA A 20 -7.13 16.64 21.25
N TYR A 21 -7.78 15.48 21.15
CA TYR A 21 -9.11 15.23 21.71
C TYR A 21 -9.12 15.37 23.25
N SER A 22 -8.02 15.01 23.92
CA SER A 22 -7.92 15.10 25.39
C SER A 22 -7.99 16.53 25.95
N PHE A 23 -7.70 17.55 25.13
CA PHE A 23 -7.80 18.96 25.54
C PHE A 23 -9.25 19.48 25.63
N GLY A 24 -10.22 18.71 25.14
CA GLY A 24 -11.63 19.06 25.17
C GLY A 24 -12.07 20.00 24.04
N PRO A 25 -13.39 20.08 23.79
CA PRO A 25 -13.95 20.72 22.60
C PRO A 25 -13.82 22.25 22.58
N ASP A 26 -13.59 22.88 23.73
CA ASP A 26 -13.47 24.33 23.88
C ASP A 26 -12.05 24.84 23.55
N ASN A 27 -11.08 23.93 23.40
CA ASN A 27 -9.74 24.29 22.93
C ASN A 27 -9.73 24.39 21.40
N GLU A 28 -10.05 25.59 20.90
CA GLU A 28 -10.14 25.88 19.46
C GLU A 28 -8.85 25.53 18.70
N VAL A 29 -7.68 25.69 19.33
CA VAL A 29 -6.38 25.39 18.71
C VAL A 29 -6.19 23.88 18.57
N ALA A 30 -6.49 23.12 19.62
CA ALA A 30 -6.41 21.65 19.58
C ALA A 30 -7.39 21.09 18.55
N LYS A 31 -8.61 21.60 18.50
CA LYS A 31 -9.65 21.21 17.54
C LYS A 31 -9.25 21.51 16.09
N ALA A 32 -8.72 22.69 15.81
CA ALA A 32 -8.22 23.02 14.47
C ALA A 32 -7.05 22.11 14.04
N GLY A 33 -6.19 21.73 15.01
CA GLY A 33 -5.14 20.75 14.80
C GLY A 33 -5.69 19.35 14.48
N GLU A 34 -6.67 18.89 15.27
CA GLU A 34 -7.37 17.61 15.09
C GLU A 34 -7.98 17.52 13.68
N ASP A 35 -8.80 18.51 13.28
CA ASP A 35 -9.47 18.54 11.98
C ASP A 35 -8.46 18.42 10.82
N CYS A 36 -7.37 19.18 10.89
CA CYS A 36 -6.30 19.13 9.89
C CYS A 36 -5.63 17.75 9.82
N LEU A 37 -5.38 17.13 10.98
CA LEU A 37 -4.76 15.81 11.06
C LEU A 37 -5.69 14.73 10.50
N VAL A 38 -6.96 14.72 10.88
CA VAL A 38 -8.00 13.79 10.40
C VAL A 38 -8.16 13.88 8.88
N GLU A 39 -8.26 15.09 8.33
CA GLU A 39 -8.35 15.29 6.87
C GLU A 39 -7.12 14.74 6.14
N SER A 40 -5.93 15.02 6.67
CA SER A 40 -4.67 14.54 6.06
C SER A 40 -4.51 13.02 6.20
N GLN A 41 -5.08 12.43 7.24
CA GLN A 41 -5.04 11.00 7.53
C GLN A 41 -5.86 10.17 6.53
N VAL A 42 -7.04 10.66 6.13
CA VAL A 42 -7.87 10.00 5.12
C VAL A 42 -7.10 9.82 3.81
N ARG A 43 -6.41 10.88 3.35
CA ARG A 43 -5.60 10.83 2.13
C ARG A 43 -4.42 9.86 2.25
N ASP A 44 -3.77 9.82 3.41
CA ASP A 44 -2.66 8.91 3.66
C ASP A 44 -3.11 7.43 3.70
N HIS A 45 -4.31 7.14 4.23
CA HIS A 45 -4.93 5.80 4.16
C HIS A 45 -5.26 5.38 2.73
N GLN A 46 -5.93 6.25 1.96
CA GLN A 46 -6.22 5.99 0.55
C GLN A 46 -4.94 5.70 -0.25
N ARG A 47 -3.85 6.42 0.04
CA ARG A 47 -2.55 6.17 -0.57
C ARG A 47 -1.97 4.80 -0.20
N LEU A 48 -2.13 4.35 1.04
CA LEU A 48 -1.72 3.01 1.45
C LEU A 48 -2.51 1.92 0.73
N ASP A 49 -3.81 2.10 0.58
CA ASP A 49 -4.68 1.14 -0.12
C ASP A 49 -4.28 1.02 -1.58
N LEU A 50 -4.04 2.15 -2.27
CA LEU A 50 -3.54 2.15 -3.64
C LEU A 50 -2.17 1.46 -3.77
N MET A 51 -1.26 1.69 -2.82
CA MET A 51 0.03 0.98 -2.79
C MET A 51 -0.16 -0.53 -2.62
N ALA A 52 -1.08 -0.97 -1.75
CA ALA A 52 -1.37 -2.38 -1.55
C ALA A 52 -1.94 -3.02 -2.82
N GLN A 53 -2.87 -2.36 -3.50
CA GLN A 53 -3.43 -2.81 -4.78
C GLN A 53 -2.36 -2.93 -5.87
N LEU A 54 -1.49 -1.92 -6.00
CA LEU A 54 -0.38 -1.95 -6.96
C LEU A 54 0.60 -3.10 -6.69
N LEU A 55 0.91 -3.37 -5.41
CA LEU A 55 1.77 -4.49 -5.03
C LEU A 55 1.12 -5.83 -5.38
N LEU A 56 -0.18 -6.00 -5.16
CA LEU A 56 -0.92 -7.19 -5.54
C LEU A 56 -0.89 -7.42 -7.05
N LEU A 57 -1.27 -6.40 -7.84
CA LEU A 57 -1.26 -6.46 -9.30
C LEU A 57 0.13 -6.75 -9.86
N THR A 58 1.16 -6.15 -9.28
CA THR A 58 2.55 -6.40 -9.67
C THR A 58 2.94 -7.85 -9.41
N ARG A 59 2.55 -8.42 -8.26
CA ARG A 59 2.83 -9.82 -7.92
C ARG A 59 2.10 -10.77 -8.87
N GLU A 60 0.81 -10.54 -9.12
CA GLU A 60 0.02 -11.35 -10.06
C GLU A 60 0.60 -11.29 -11.48
N GLY A 61 0.99 -10.09 -11.92
CA GLY A 61 1.65 -9.89 -13.20
C GLY A 61 2.98 -10.64 -13.30
N LEU A 62 3.78 -10.67 -12.24
CA LEU A 62 5.03 -11.43 -12.18
C LEU A 62 4.80 -12.95 -12.27
N GLU A 63 3.83 -13.48 -11.52
CA GLU A 63 3.51 -14.91 -11.55
C GLU A 63 2.94 -15.33 -12.92
N SER A 64 2.08 -14.50 -13.52
CA SER A 64 1.58 -14.72 -14.88
C SER A 64 2.72 -14.77 -15.92
N LYS A 65 3.67 -13.82 -15.85
CA LYS A 65 4.84 -13.82 -16.74
C LYS A 65 5.73 -15.05 -16.54
N LYS A 66 5.98 -15.47 -15.29
CA LYS A 66 6.73 -16.71 -15.00
C LYS A 66 6.05 -17.92 -15.63
N ALA A 67 4.73 -18.07 -15.44
CA ALA A 67 3.98 -19.16 -16.04
C ALA A 67 4.04 -19.15 -17.57
N HIS A 68 4.02 -17.95 -18.19
CA HIS A 68 4.16 -17.82 -19.64
C HIS A 68 5.56 -18.25 -20.13
N ILE A 69 6.62 -17.87 -19.42
CA ILE A 69 7.99 -18.30 -19.73
C ILE A 69 8.12 -19.82 -19.67
N GLU A 70 7.56 -20.47 -18.64
CA GLU A 70 7.62 -21.93 -18.52
C GLU A 70 6.84 -22.64 -19.64
N LYS A 71 5.69 -22.10 -20.06
CA LYS A 71 4.96 -22.60 -21.25
C LYS A 71 5.81 -22.50 -22.51
N ILE A 72 6.49 -21.38 -22.74
CA ILE A 72 7.37 -21.20 -23.91
C ILE A 72 8.50 -22.23 -23.88
N LYS A 73 9.17 -22.42 -22.73
CA LYS A 73 10.24 -23.41 -22.57
C LYS A 73 9.74 -24.82 -22.89
N ALA A 74 8.59 -25.22 -22.36
CA ALA A 74 8.00 -26.53 -22.63
C ALA A 74 7.75 -26.76 -24.12
N ILE A 75 7.18 -25.77 -24.82
CA ILE A 75 6.95 -25.82 -26.27
C ILE A 75 8.27 -25.95 -27.04
N GLN A 76 9.31 -25.18 -26.65
CA GLN A 76 10.62 -25.25 -27.28
C GLN A 76 11.27 -26.64 -27.10
N THR A 77 11.19 -27.21 -25.90
CA THR A 77 11.69 -28.56 -25.61
C THR A 77 10.98 -29.61 -26.44
N GLN A 78 9.65 -29.57 -26.52
CA GLN A 78 8.87 -30.49 -27.36
C GLN A 78 9.23 -30.36 -28.85
N LYS A 79 9.41 -29.13 -29.36
CA LYS A 79 9.82 -28.90 -30.75
C LYS A 79 11.22 -29.46 -31.04
N ARG A 80 12.14 -29.41 -30.08
CA ARG A 80 13.48 -30.00 -30.22
C ARG A 80 13.43 -31.53 -30.24
N ALA A 81 12.68 -32.14 -29.33
CA ALA A 81 12.53 -33.60 -29.26
C ALA A 81 11.86 -34.20 -30.52
N ARG A 82 10.99 -33.45 -31.20
CA ARG A 82 10.37 -33.89 -32.48
C ARG A 82 11.31 -33.80 -33.69
N ARG A 83 12.45 -33.13 -33.56
CA ARG A 83 13.43 -32.93 -34.66
C ARG A 83 14.63 -33.86 -34.57
N SER A 84 14.81 -34.57 -33.44
CA SER A 84 15.76 -35.66 -33.27
C SER A 84 15.10 -36.99 -33.60
#